data_AF-C3Z3A6-F1
#
_entry.id   AF-C3Z3A6-F1
#
_cell.length_a   1.000
_cell.length_b   1.000
_cell.length_c   1.000
_cell.angle_alpha   90.00
_cell.angle_beta   90.00
_cell.angle_gamma   90.00
#
_symmetry.space_group_name_H-M   'P 1'
#
loop_
_entity.id
_entity.type
_entity.pdbx_description
1 polymer ?
#
loop_
_entity_poly.entity_id
_entity_poly.type
_entity_poly.pdbx_seq_one_letter_code
_entity_poly.pdbx_strand_id
1 'polypeptide(L)'
;QYDCDFEVDLCRWTQFVGDDFDWIRHQEETRTTGTGPTTDHTMGTDLGWYIYIETSSPRRTNDRAVLLSADIPANQTKCLQFWYHMYGYDVGILNIKLYANQTFSQPIWTRRGTQGNAWRLAHVPVDDLTASIRIALEALRGSGYRGDIAVDDVTVTDETCPPLGENFDYVKRSKVN
;
A
#
# COMPACT_ATOMS: atom_id res chain seq x y z
N GLN A 1 -6.59 -1.14 17.03
CA GLN A 1 -7.31 -0.86 15.78
C GLN A 1 -6.30 -0.37 14.77
N TYR A 2 -6.15 -1.12 13.68
CA TYR A 2 -5.16 -0.92 12.62
C TYR A 2 -5.82 -0.59 11.28
N ASP A 3 -7.09 -0.95 11.14
CA ASP A 3 -7.85 -0.80 9.91
C ASP A 3 -7.95 0.66 9.49
N CYS A 4 -7.87 0.89 8.19
CA CYS A 4 -7.96 2.22 7.59
C CYS A 4 -8.43 2.14 6.14
N ASP A 5 -9.58 2.75 5.88
CA ASP A 5 -10.15 3.03 4.56
C ASP A 5 -9.76 4.43 4.04
N PHE A 6 -8.99 5.18 4.84
CA PHE A 6 -8.56 6.55 4.56
C PHE A 6 -9.67 7.58 4.32
N GLU A 7 -10.94 7.28 4.63
CA GLU A 7 -12.08 8.16 4.31
C GLU A 7 -12.11 9.45 5.15
N VAL A 8 -11.46 9.45 6.31
CA VAL A 8 -11.38 10.62 7.21
C VAL A 8 -9.96 11.19 7.28
N ASP A 9 -8.97 10.34 7.51
CA ASP A 9 -7.56 10.70 7.70
C ASP A 9 -6.66 9.47 7.48
N LEU A 10 -5.43 9.46 8.02
CA LEU A 10 -4.53 8.30 7.99
C LEU A 10 -4.81 7.29 9.12
N CYS A 11 -5.92 7.42 9.82
CA CYS A 11 -6.29 6.64 10.99
C CYS A 11 -5.18 6.66 12.05
N ARG A 12 -4.65 5.49 12.43
CA ARG A 12 -3.49 5.36 13.33
C ARG A 12 -2.18 5.07 12.59
N TRP A 13 -2.16 5.24 11.27
CA TRP A 13 -0.96 5.16 10.47
C TRP A 13 -0.21 6.48 10.49
N THR A 14 1.11 6.43 10.46
CA THR A 14 1.96 7.64 10.51
C THR A 14 3.03 7.59 9.43
N GLN A 15 3.32 8.73 8.83
CA GLN A 15 4.49 8.87 7.95
C GLN A 15 5.78 8.60 8.72
N PHE A 16 6.71 7.92 8.06
CA PHE A 16 8.08 7.80 8.56
C PHE A 16 8.87 9.05 8.18
N VAL A 17 9.81 9.50 9.04
CA VAL A 17 10.57 10.74 8.79
C VAL A 17 11.95 10.46 8.15
N GLY A 18 12.39 9.20 8.14
CA GLY A 18 13.70 8.79 7.62
C GLY A 18 13.69 8.28 6.19
N ASP A 19 12.67 8.61 5.42
CA ASP A 19 12.54 8.34 3.99
C ASP A 19 12.67 9.64 3.16
N ASP A 20 12.39 9.56 1.86
CA ASP A 20 12.67 10.65 0.92
C ASP A 20 11.43 11.54 0.68
N PHE A 21 10.22 10.98 0.86
CA PHE A 21 8.95 11.68 0.71
C PHE A 21 7.79 10.90 1.34
N ASP A 22 6.63 11.54 1.44
CA ASP A 22 5.46 11.00 2.11
C ASP A 22 4.43 10.38 1.15
N TRP A 23 3.66 9.42 1.67
CA TRP A 23 2.39 9.03 1.06
C TRP A 23 1.40 10.21 1.05
N ILE A 24 0.62 10.35 -0.01
CA ILE A 24 -0.37 11.42 -0.15
C ILE A 24 -1.76 10.81 -0.12
N ARG A 25 -2.62 11.33 0.76
CA ARG A 25 -4.05 11.02 0.78
C ARG A 25 -4.75 11.84 -0.30
N HIS A 26 -5.49 11.19 -1.18
CA HIS A 26 -6.03 11.79 -2.41
C HIS A 26 -7.42 11.25 -2.74
N GLN A 27 -8.16 12.02 -3.54
CA GLN A 27 -9.43 11.66 -4.18
C GLN A 27 -9.28 11.85 -5.69
N GLU A 28 -10.20 11.32 -6.49
CA GLU A 28 -10.18 11.44 -7.96
C GLU A 28 -9.01 10.71 -8.64
N GLU A 29 -8.81 10.96 -9.94
CA GLU A 29 -7.70 10.42 -10.73
C GLU A 29 -6.34 11.03 -10.30
N THR A 30 -5.27 10.23 -10.37
CA THR A 30 -3.90 10.74 -10.20
C THR A 30 -3.55 11.73 -11.31
N ARG A 31 -2.86 12.82 -10.99
CA ARG A 31 -2.59 13.93 -11.94
C ARG A 31 -1.85 13.51 -13.22
N THR A 32 -1.16 12.38 -13.19
CA THR A 32 -0.44 11.84 -14.34
C THR A 32 -1.37 11.00 -15.20
N THR A 33 -1.60 11.43 -16.44
CA THR A 33 -2.47 10.71 -17.38
C THR A 33 -1.95 9.29 -17.66
N GLY A 34 -2.83 8.29 -17.54
CA GLY A 34 -2.50 6.90 -17.83
C GLY A 34 -1.72 6.19 -16.72
N THR A 35 -1.79 6.69 -15.49
CA THR A 35 -1.29 6.01 -14.27
C THR A 35 -2.35 5.98 -13.19
N GLY A 36 -2.05 5.24 -12.12
CA GLY A 36 -2.86 5.21 -10.91
C GLY A 36 -4.29 4.71 -11.11
N PRO A 37 -5.09 4.70 -10.04
CA PRO A 37 -6.51 4.43 -10.14
C PRO A 37 -7.28 5.66 -10.63
N THR A 38 -8.40 5.43 -11.31
CA THR A 38 -9.37 6.49 -11.68
C THR A 38 -10.37 6.79 -10.56
N THR A 39 -10.52 5.88 -9.60
CA THR A 39 -11.48 5.94 -8.48
C THR A 39 -10.92 5.19 -7.28
N ASP A 40 -11.33 5.56 -6.07
CA ASP A 40 -11.02 4.83 -4.84
C ASP A 40 -11.59 3.39 -4.87
N HIS A 41 -11.12 2.52 -3.97
CA HIS A 41 -11.62 1.14 -3.89
C HIS A 41 -12.89 0.99 -3.04
N THR A 42 -12.92 1.60 -1.85
CA THR A 42 -14.01 1.60 -0.86
C THR A 42 -15.35 1.95 -1.49
N MET A 43 -15.49 3.16 -2.04
CA MET A 43 -16.73 3.62 -2.66
C MET A 43 -16.82 3.21 -4.13
N GLY A 44 -15.68 3.00 -4.79
CA GLY A 44 -15.65 2.77 -6.24
C GLY A 44 -16.02 4.02 -7.03
N THR A 45 -15.79 5.20 -6.45
CA THR A 45 -16.12 6.51 -7.02
C THR A 45 -14.93 7.46 -6.91
N ASP A 46 -15.02 8.61 -7.58
CA ASP A 46 -14.06 9.71 -7.44
C ASP A 46 -14.16 10.46 -6.10
N LEU A 47 -15.20 10.17 -5.30
CA LEU A 47 -15.45 10.79 -4.00
C LEU A 47 -14.83 10.07 -2.81
N GLY A 48 -14.41 8.81 -2.96
CA GLY A 48 -13.73 8.09 -1.88
C GLY A 48 -12.24 8.42 -1.82
N TRP A 49 -11.58 7.99 -0.76
CA TRP A 49 -10.21 8.36 -0.47
C TRP A 49 -9.29 7.15 -0.50
N TYR A 50 -8.07 7.37 -0.99
CA TYR A 50 -7.00 6.39 -0.91
C TYR A 50 -5.66 7.11 -0.66
N ILE A 51 -4.61 6.34 -0.38
CA ILE A 51 -3.24 6.88 -0.33
C ILE A 51 -2.47 6.49 -1.59
N TYR A 52 -1.62 7.38 -2.07
CA TYR A 52 -0.74 7.10 -3.20
C TYR A 52 0.60 7.81 -3.11
N ILE A 53 1.55 7.38 -3.93
CA ILE A 53 2.80 8.12 -4.16
C ILE A 53 2.74 8.91 -5.45
N GLU A 54 3.04 10.21 -5.35
CA GLU A 54 3.22 11.09 -6.51
C GLU A 54 4.67 10.95 -7.02
N THR A 55 4.83 10.37 -8.21
CA THR A 55 6.16 10.04 -8.76
C THR A 55 6.79 11.13 -9.62
N SER A 56 6.10 12.25 -9.84
CA SER A 56 6.64 13.38 -10.60
C SER A 56 7.75 14.16 -9.88
N SER A 57 8.32 15.14 -10.58
CA SER A 57 9.41 15.99 -10.07
C SER A 57 9.01 16.64 -8.73
N PRO A 58 9.89 16.67 -7.70
CA PRO A 58 11.34 16.46 -7.77
C PRO A 58 11.82 15.03 -7.48
N ARG A 59 10.92 14.03 -7.46
CA ARG A 59 11.26 12.66 -7.09
C ARG A 59 12.27 12.02 -8.04
N ARG A 60 13.16 11.19 -7.50
CA ARG A 60 14.21 10.46 -8.22
C ARG A 60 14.03 8.95 -8.10
N THR A 61 14.70 8.22 -8.99
CA THR A 61 14.62 6.76 -9.01
C THR A 61 15.08 6.19 -7.67
N ASN A 62 14.28 5.27 -7.11
CA ASN A 62 14.45 4.68 -5.78
C ASN A 62 14.19 5.61 -4.58
N ASP A 63 13.71 6.84 -4.79
CA ASP A 63 13.14 7.61 -3.68
C ASP A 63 12.06 6.77 -3.01
N ARG A 64 12.02 6.82 -1.69
CA ARG A 64 11.18 5.98 -0.85
C ARG A 64 10.14 6.79 -0.08
N ALA A 65 8.95 6.22 0.05
CA ALA A 65 7.91 6.66 0.98
C ALA A 65 7.43 5.48 1.85
N VAL A 66 7.29 5.71 3.15
CA VAL A 66 6.95 4.69 4.14
C VAL A 66 5.83 5.18 5.06
N LEU A 67 4.74 4.44 5.08
CA LEU A 67 3.67 4.60 6.06
C LEU A 67 3.73 3.46 7.08
N LEU A 68 3.69 3.80 8.37
CA LEU A 68 3.83 2.85 9.47
C LEU A 68 2.51 2.67 10.23
N SER A 69 2.12 1.43 10.51
CA SER A 69 0.95 1.10 11.34
C SER A 69 1.13 1.53 12.79
N ALA A 70 0.10 1.40 13.62
CA ALA A 70 0.29 1.34 15.08
C ALA A 70 1.12 0.11 15.50
N ASP A 71 1.63 0.10 16.73
CA ASP A 71 2.42 -1.02 17.25
C ASP A 71 1.60 -2.32 17.34
N ILE A 72 2.22 -3.41 16.94
CA ILE A 72 1.77 -4.79 17.10
C ILE A 72 2.67 -5.44 18.15
N PRO A 73 2.13 -5.88 19.30
CA PRO A 73 2.92 -6.53 20.34
C PRO A 73 3.60 -7.81 19.84
N ALA A 74 4.66 -8.23 20.54
CA ALA A 74 5.31 -9.52 20.32
C ALA A 74 4.34 -10.69 20.54
N ASN A 75 4.68 -11.87 20.00
CA ASN A 75 3.91 -13.11 20.13
C ASN A 75 2.47 -12.96 19.62
N GLN A 76 2.30 -12.22 18.53
CA GLN A 76 1.04 -12.09 17.81
C GLN A 76 1.20 -12.72 16.43
N THR A 77 0.12 -13.32 15.95
CA THR A 77 -0.07 -13.68 14.55
C THR A 77 -1.16 -12.78 14.01
N LYS A 78 -0.89 -12.11 12.90
CA LYS A 78 -1.86 -11.26 12.20
C LYS A 78 -1.94 -11.62 10.73
N CYS A 79 -3.05 -11.28 10.11
CA CYS A 79 -3.14 -11.19 8.66
C CYS A 79 -3.36 -9.74 8.25
N LEU A 80 -2.41 -9.20 7.48
CA LEU A 80 -2.59 -7.93 6.80
C LEU A 80 -3.33 -8.17 5.48
N GLN A 81 -4.43 -7.45 5.30
CA GLN A 81 -5.20 -7.36 4.07
C GLN A 81 -5.20 -5.92 3.60
N PHE A 82 -5.00 -5.69 2.31
CA PHE A 82 -5.09 -4.34 1.74
C PHE A 82 -5.33 -4.42 0.24
N TRP A 83 -5.96 -3.37 -0.28
CA TRP A 83 -6.11 -3.16 -1.70
C TRP A 83 -4.98 -2.30 -2.23
N TYR A 84 -4.47 -2.65 -3.40
CA TYR A 84 -3.44 -1.88 -4.07
C TYR A 84 -3.75 -1.70 -5.56
N HIS A 85 -3.30 -0.59 -6.12
CA HIS A 85 -3.35 -0.31 -7.56
C HIS A 85 -1.97 0.13 -8.04
N MET A 86 -1.49 -0.53 -9.10
CA MET A 86 -0.15 -0.34 -9.63
C MET A 86 -0.23 -0.38 -11.16
N TYR A 87 -0.44 0.78 -11.78
CA TYR A 87 -0.58 0.90 -13.23
C TYR A 87 0.21 2.09 -13.78
N GLY A 88 1.03 1.81 -14.79
CA GLY A 88 1.89 2.80 -15.42
C GLY A 88 3.16 2.16 -15.99
N TYR A 89 3.88 2.91 -16.83
CA TYR A 89 5.10 2.44 -17.49
C TYR A 89 6.29 2.36 -16.52
N ASP A 90 6.37 3.32 -15.61
CA ASP A 90 7.49 3.50 -14.69
C ASP A 90 7.16 3.08 -13.26
N VAL A 91 6.14 2.23 -13.07
CA VAL A 91 5.74 1.76 -11.73
C VAL A 91 6.93 1.09 -11.05
N GLY A 92 7.22 1.55 -9.84
CA GLY A 92 8.34 1.04 -9.05
C GLY A 92 7.96 -0.21 -8.27
N ILE A 93 8.15 -0.14 -6.95
CA ILE A 93 8.02 -1.31 -6.06
C ILE A 93 7.11 -0.96 -4.90
N LEU A 94 6.20 -1.86 -4.56
CA LEU A 94 5.47 -1.84 -3.29
C LEU A 94 5.95 -3.01 -2.43
N ASN A 95 6.42 -2.70 -1.22
CA ASN A 95 6.90 -3.66 -0.24
C ASN A 95 6.07 -3.57 1.04
N ILE A 96 5.84 -4.73 1.66
CA ILE A 96 5.46 -4.82 3.07
C ILE A 96 6.69 -5.26 3.85
N LYS A 97 7.07 -4.47 4.85
CA LYS A 97 8.19 -4.75 5.75
C LYS A 97 7.73 -4.66 7.20
N LEU A 98 8.53 -5.22 8.09
CA LEU A 98 8.38 -5.05 9.53
C LEU A 98 9.42 -4.04 10.02
N TYR A 99 8.99 -3.11 10.87
CA TYR A 99 9.85 -2.11 11.49
C TYR A 99 9.90 -2.33 13.00
N ALA A 100 11.09 -2.58 13.53
CA ALA A 100 11.32 -2.78 14.96
C ALA A 100 12.73 -2.33 15.34
N ASN A 101 12.90 -1.76 16.53
CA ASN A 101 14.21 -1.30 17.01
C ASN A 101 14.96 -0.42 15.98
N GLN A 102 14.23 0.52 15.37
CA GLN A 102 14.74 1.45 14.35
C GLN A 102 15.28 0.80 13.07
N THR A 103 14.97 -0.49 12.85
CA THR A 103 15.46 -1.27 11.72
C THR A 103 14.31 -1.85 10.93
N PHE A 104 14.43 -1.83 9.60
CA PHE A 104 13.50 -2.50 8.69
C PHE A 104 13.96 -3.93 8.41
N SER A 105 13.03 -4.88 8.38
CA SER A 105 13.28 -6.24 7.89
C SER A 105 13.49 -6.27 6.37
N GLN A 106 13.84 -7.44 5.85
CA GLN A 106 13.59 -7.75 4.45
C GLN A 106 12.08 -7.71 4.15
N PRO A 107 11.66 -7.43 2.90
CA PRO A 107 10.25 -7.49 2.54
C PRO A 107 9.67 -8.88 2.82
N ILE A 108 8.52 -8.90 3.51
CA ILE A 108 7.70 -10.10 3.68
C ILE A 108 6.69 -10.26 2.53
N TRP A 109 6.47 -9.19 1.76
CA TRP A 109 5.69 -9.19 0.52
C TRP A 109 6.21 -8.10 -0.42
N THR A 110 6.19 -8.36 -1.73
CA THR A 110 6.62 -7.42 -2.77
C THR A 110 5.79 -7.55 -4.04
N ARG A 111 5.50 -6.40 -4.69
CA ARG A 111 5.12 -6.29 -6.11
C ARG A 111 5.98 -5.27 -6.82
N ARG A 112 6.22 -5.48 -8.12
CA ARG A 112 7.14 -4.67 -8.94
C ARG A 112 6.53 -4.40 -10.29
N GLY A 113 6.65 -3.16 -10.77
CA GLY A 113 6.13 -2.78 -12.08
C GLY A 113 4.60 -2.81 -12.15
N THR A 114 4.08 -2.60 -13.35
CA THR A 114 2.63 -2.63 -13.59
C THR A 114 2.02 -3.96 -13.20
N GLN A 115 0.92 -3.91 -12.47
CA GLN A 115 0.05 -5.03 -12.12
C GLN A 115 -1.26 -4.96 -12.92
N GLY A 116 -1.35 -4.08 -13.92
CA GLY A 116 -2.58 -3.84 -14.69
C GLY A 116 -3.49 -2.78 -14.06
N ASN A 117 -4.43 -2.25 -14.86
CA ASN A 117 -5.33 -1.19 -14.43
C ASN A 117 -6.52 -1.75 -13.64
N ALA A 118 -6.25 -2.22 -12.42
CA ALA A 118 -7.27 -2.67 -11.49
C ALA A 118 -6.76 -2.65 -10.05
N TRP A 119 -7.67 -2.40 -9.11
CA TRP A 119 -7.45 -2.68 -7.70
C TRP A 119 -7.31 -4.19 -7.48
N ARG A 120 -6.31 -4.58 -6.68
CA ARG A 120 -6.00 -5.97 -6.33
C ARG A 120 -5.89 -6.12 -4.83
N LEU A 121 -6.38 -7.24 -4.31
CA LEU A 121 -6.33 -7.57 -2.90
C LEU A 121 -5.06 -8.37 -2.57
N ALA A 122 -4.31 -7.93 -1.57
CA ALA A 122 -3.19 -8.67 -1.01
C ALA A 122 -3.55 -9.27 0.35
N HIS A 123 -3.04 -10.47 0.62
CA HIS A 123 -3.00 -11.11 1.93
C HIS A 123 -1.54 -11.35 2.32
N VAL A 124 -1.13 -10.83 3.47
CA VAL A 124 0.27 -10.89 3.93
C VAL A 124 0.30 -11.41 5.37
N PRO A 125 0.79 -12.65 5.58
CA PRO A 125 1.02 -13.17 6.92
C PRO A 125 2.01 -12.28 7.68
N VAL A 126 1.66 -11.95 8.93
CA VAL A 126 2.53 -11.26 9.88
C VAL A 126 2.61 -12.12 11.13
N ASP A 127 3.56 -13.04 11.13
CA ASP A 127 3.77 -14.08 12.13
C ASP A 127 5.18 -14.05 12.73
N ASP A 128 5.45 -14.98 13.66
CA ASP A 128 6.76 -15.17 14.30
C ASP A 128 7.39 -13.91 14.91
N LEU A 129 6.54 -13.02 15.44
CA LEU A 129 6.96 -11.75 16.03
C LEU A 129 7.67 -11.95 17.37
N THR A 130 8.98 -11.85 17.38
CA THR A 130 9.82 -11.95 18.60
C THR A 130 9.92 -10.64 19.39
N ALA A 131 9.45 -9.53 18.82
CA ALA A 131 9.45 -8.19 19.43
C ALA A 131 8.18 -7.43 19.02
N SER A 132 7.93 -6.30 19.70
CA SER A 132 6.89 -5.35 19.23
C SER A 132 7.35 -4.73 17.91
N ILE A 133 6.46 -4.71 16.92
CA ILE A 133 6.76 -4.25 15.56
C ILE A 133 5.72 -3.24 15.06
N ARG A 134 6.04 -2.57 13.95
CA ARG A 134 5.08 -1.82 13.13
C ARG A 134 5.13 -2.38 11.70
N ILE A 135 3.98 -2.52 11.05
CA ILE A 135 3.91 -2.85 9.62
C ILE A 135 4.28 -1.59 8.84
N ALA A 136 5.14 -1.75 7.83
CA ALA A 136 5.59 -0.68 6.96
C ALA A 136 5.09 -0.90 5.52
N LEU A 137 4.25 0.01 5.04
CA LEU A 137 3.89 0.14 3.62
C LEU A 137 4.96 0.99 2.95
N GLU A 138 5.91 0.33 2.29
CA GLU A 138 7.03 1.00 1.62
C GLU A 138 6.80 1.01 0.11
N ALA A 139 6.72 2.20 -0.48
CA ALA A 139 6.74 2.38 -1.92
C ALA A 139 8.08 2.99 -2.37
N LEU A 140 8.61 2.46 -3.47
CA LEU A 140 9.81 2.97 -4.14
C LEU A 140 9.41 3.50 -5.51
N ARG A 141 9.84 4.71 -5.83
CA ARG A 141 9.65 5.29 -7.15
C ARG A 141 10.47 4.51 -8.19
N GLY A 142 9.86 4.21 -9.34
CA GLY A 142 10.54 3.60 -10.49
C GLY A 142 11.41 4.58 -11.29
N SER A 143 11.64 4.26 -12.56
CA SER A 143 12.55 5.01 -13.44
C SER A 143 12.06 6.40 -13.84
N GLY A 144 10.75 6.65 -13.74
CA GLY A 144 10.10 7.84 -14.27
C GLY A 144 8.86 8.24 -13.47
N TYR A 145 8.14 9.24 -13.97
CA TYR A 145 6.98 9.84 -13.30
C TYR A 145 5.66 9.14 -13.64
N ARG A 146 5.67 8.13 -14.52
CA ARG A 146 4.46 7.39 -14.90
C ARG A 146 4.32 6.12 -14.06
N GLY A 147 4.44 6.25 -12.74
CA GLY A 147 4.70 5.12 -11.86
C GLY A 147 3.96 5.13 -10.53
N ASP A 148 2.81 5.76 -10.46
CA ASP A 148 2.05 5.91 -9.22
C ASP A 148 1.63 4.54 -8.65
N ILE A 149 1.69 4.44 -7.32
CA ILE A 149 1.27 3.26 -6.54
C ILE A 149 0.25 3.76 -5.53
N ALA A 150 -0.91 3.13 -5.49
CA ALA A 150 -1.98 3.44 -4.55
C ALA A 150 -2.28 2.25 -3.64
N VAL A 151 -2.72 2.56 -2.42
CA VAL A 151 -3.17 1.61 -1.40
C VAL A 151 -4.46 2.13 -0.78
N ASP A 152 -5.37 1.21 -0.48
CA ASP A 152 -6.68 1.49 0.12
C ASP A 152 -7.15 0.29 0.97
N ASP A 153 -8.21 0.48 1.76
CA ASP A 153 -8.92 -0.57 2.50
C ASP A 153 -7.98 -1.52 3.26
N VAL A 154 -7.14 -0.96 4.14
CA VAL A 154 -6.20 -1.72 4.95
C VAL A 154 -6.93 -2.33 6.14
N THR A 155 -6.78 -3.63 6.35
CA THR A 155 -7.35 -4.38 7.48
C THR A 155 -6.26 -5.26 8.10
N VAL A 156 -6.20 -5.32 9.44
CA VAL A 156 -5.30 -6.25 10.15
C VAL A 156 -6.10 -7.09 11.12
N THR A 157 -6.20 -8.39 10.83
CA THR A 157 -6.98 -9.35 11.62
C THR A 157 -6.10 -10.23 12.50
N ASP A 158 -6.70 -10.84 13.51
CA ASP A 158 -6.06 -11.85 14.39
C ASP A 158 -6.12 -13.27 13.78
N GLU A 159 -6.62 -13.38 12.55
CA GLU A 159 -6.80 -14.65 11.85
C GLU A 159 -5.54 -15.02 11.05
N THR A 160 -5.39 -16.31 10.75
CA THR A 160 -4.39 -16.75 9.79
C THR A 160 -4.77 -16.27 8.40
N CYS A 161 -3.80 -15.78 7.63
CA CYS A 161 -4.08 -15.43 6.24
C CYS A 161 -4.54 -16.66 5.45
N PRO A 162 -5.42 -16.45 4.44
CA PRO A 162 -5.74 -17.48 3.48
C PRO A 162 -4.45 -18.05 2.85
N PRO A 163 -4.35 -19.37 2.63
CA PRO A 163 -3.19 -19.96 1.97
C PRO A 163 -2.96 -19.32 0.60
N LEU A 164 -1.71 -18.96 0.33
CA LEU A 164 -1.26 -18.40 -0.96
C LEU A 164 -1.42 -19.48 -2.05
N GLY A 165 -2.62 -19.63 -2.60
CA GLY A 165 -2.93 -20.74 -3.49
C GLY A 165 -4.26 -20.65 -4.24
N GLU A 166 -5.13 -19.69 -3.93
CA GLU A 166 -6.26 -19.39 -4.80
C GLU A 166 -6.02 -18.03 -5.46
N ASN A 167 -5.84 -18.04 -6.78
CA ASN A 167 -5.81 -16.87 -7.65
C ASN A 167 -7.13 -16.09 -7.55
N PHE A 168 -7.30 -15.37 -6.45
CA PHE A 168 -8.28 -14.31 -6.33
C PHE A 168 -7.54 -13.05 -5.91
N ASP A 169 -6.75 -12.51 -6.84
CA ASP A 169 -6.85 -11.07 -7.03
C ASP A 169 -8.33 -10.82 -7.34
N TYR A 170 -9.13 -10.48 -6.31
CA TYR A 170 -10.51 -10.07 -6.51
C TYR A 170 -10.46 -8.76 -7.29
N VAL A 171 -10.41 -8.83 -8.62
CA VAL A 171 -10.40 -7.63 -9.45
C VAL A 171 -11.81 -7.05 -9.39
N LYS A 172 -11.99 -5.94 -8.66
CA LYS A 172 -13.19 -5.10 -8.83
C LYS A 172 -13.11 -4.50 -10.23
N ARG A 173 -13.79 -5.12 -11.21
CA ARG A 173 -13.92 -4.55 -12.55
C ARG A 173 -14.71 -3.25 -12.42
N SER A 174 -14.19 -2.17 -12.99
CA SER A 174 -14.97 -0.96 -13.20
C SER A 174 -16.27 -1.34 -13.92
N LYS A 175 -17.41 -0.93 -13.36
CA LYS A 175 -18.68 -1.01 -14.10
C LYS A 175 -18.57 -0.03 -15.26
N VAL A 176 -18.28 -0.56 -16.44
CA VAL A 176 -18.49 0.17 -17.69
C VAL A 176 -20.01 0.30 -17.83
N ASN A 177 -20.52 1.53 -17.71
CA ASN A 177 -21.85 1.88 -18.20
C ASN A 177 -21.83 1.95 -19.73
#